data_AF-A0A3M1A356-F1
#
_entry.id   AF-A0A3M1A356-F1
#
_cell.length_a   1.000
_cell.length_b   1.000
_cell.length_c   1.000
_cell.angle_alpha   90.00
_cell.angle_beta   90.00
_cell.angle_gamma   90.00
#
_symmetry.space_group_name_H-M   'P 1'
#
loop_
_entity.id
_entity.type
_entity.pdbx_description
1 polymer ?
#
loop_
_entity_poly.entity_id
_entity_poly.type
_entity_poly.pdbx_seq_one_letter_code
_entity_poly.pdbx_strand_id
1 'polypeptide(L)'
;MIQAGKVIRFLCLLLFILSQLSCESPENLGKLEGALKSNEIRAHLQFLADDLLEGRAPGSRGGDLAAKYIASQFLEAGLLPAVGDTSYFQNVELLGMTPKATLTITGGGKRWRLQQGSQFVGWTKIEKANVTTRNKDVIFMGYGIEAPEFNWNDYKDTDVSGKILLMFVNEPQSEDSSFFAGRALTYYGRWTYKYEQAARKGADGVILIHTTPMAGYPWKVVRNSWTGEQFYIRAPEGMHLLQLESWITEDVAREILQTIGYNLDDLIKQANSREFKPVALPLRVSSSIQNTIRTIYSPNVIAKLEGSDPDLKNEYII
;
A
#
# COMPACT_ATOMS: atom_id res chain seq x y z
N MET A 1 -61.46 -21.73 27.27
CA MET A 1 -60.07 -21.88 26.77
C MET A 1 -59.81 -21.31 25.36
N ILE A 2 -60.83 -21.08 24.51
CA ILE A 2 -60.59 -20.65 23.10
C ILE A 2 -60.45 -19.11 22.92
N GLN A 3 -60.92 -18.30 23.89
CA GLN A 3 -60.82 -16.82 23.82
C GLN A 3 -59.45 -16.26 24.25
N ALA A 4 -58.75 -16.91 25.19
CA ALA A 4 -57.45 -16.42 25.69
C ALA A 4 -56.33 -16.52 24.64
N GLY A 5 -56.35 -17.56 23.79
CA GLY A 5 -55.35 -17.75 22.73
C GLY A 5 -55.45 -16.74 21.58
N LYS A 6 -56.63 -16.14 21.35
CA LYS A 6 -56.81 -15.09 20.34
C LYS A 6 -56.23 -13.74 20.78
N VAL A 7 -56.36 -13.40 22.07
CA VAL A 7 -55.81 -12.16 22.64
C VAL A 7 -54.29 -12.20 22.67
N ILE A 8 -53.68 -13.34 23.04
CA ILE A 8 -52.22 -13.51 23.06
C ILE A 8 -51.63 -13.47 21.64
N ARG A 9 -52.29 -14.08 20.65
CA ARG A 9 -51.88 -13.97 19.25
C ARG A 9 -51.99 -12.56 18.70
N PHE A 10 -53.00 -11.79 19.11
CA PHE A 10 -53.16 -10.39 18.71
C PHE A 10 -52.11 -9.49 19.36
N LEU A 11 -51.77 -9.73 20.63
CA LEU A 11 -50.74 -8.98 21.37
C LEU A 11 -49.34 -9.25 20.81
N CYS A 12 -49.02 -10.51 20.47
CA CYS A 12 -47.75 -10.87 19.82
C CYS A 12 -47.64 -10.33 18.39
N LEU A 13 -48.75 -10.25 17.63
CA LEU A 13 -48.74 -9.64 16.29
C LEU A 13 -48.54 -8.11 16.38
N LEU A 14 -49.13 -7.45 17.38
CA LEU A 14 -48.95 -6.02 17.62
C LEU A 14 -47.51 -5.68 18.05
N LEU A 15 -46.91 -6.51 18.92
CA LEU A 15 -45.51 -6.39 19.34
C LEU A 15 -44.52 -6.67 18.18
N PHE A 16 -44.86 -7.59 17.27
CA PHE A 16 -44.05 -7.85 16.08
C PHE A 16 -44.12 -6.69 15.07
N ILE A 17 -45.27 -6.05 14.90
CA ILE A 17 -45.44 -4.85 14.06
C ILE A 17 -44.72 -3.64 14.68
N LEU A 18 -44.72 -3.50 16.02
CA LEU A 18 -43.96 -2.45 16.73
C LEU A 18 -42.44 -2.66 16.65
N SER A 19 -41.95 -3.91 16.60
CA SER A 19 -40.51 -4.20 16.41
C SER A 19 -39.99 -3.96 14.99
N GLN A 20 -40.88 -3.92 13.99
CA GLN A 20 -40.53 -3.62 12.59
C GLN A 20 -40.50 -2.11 12.29
N LEU A 21 -40.90 -1.26 13.25
CA LEU A 21 -40.87 0.21 13.16
C LEU A 21 -39.62 0.85 13.78
N SER A 22 -38.67 0.06 14.28
CA SER A 22 -37.33 0.54 14.69
C SER A 22 -36.29 0.43 13.56
N CYS A 23 -36.76 0.48 12.31
CA CYS A 23 -35.92 0.70 11.15
C CYS A 23 -35.79 2.23 10.98
N GLU A 24 -34.56 2.73 11.01
CA GLU A 24 -34.14 4.13 10.85
C GLU A 24 -35.21 5.07 10.27
N SER A 25 -35.67 6.02 11.09
CA SER A 25 -36.64 7.02 10.65
C SER A 25 -36.06 7.83 9.47
N PRO A 26 -36.77 7.94 8.32
CA PRO A 26 -36.39 8.80 7.19
C PRO A 26 -36.13 10.26 7.56
N GLU A 27 -36.68 10.69 8.70
CA GLU A 27 -36.47 12.01 9.30
C GLU A 27 -35.01 12.27 9.68
N ASN A 28 -34.24 11.24 10.06
CA ASN A 28 -32.83 11.38 10.38
C ASN A 28 -31.96 11.52 9.12
N LEU A 29 -32.30 10.81 8.04
CA LEU A 29 -31.62 10.94 6.74
C LEU A 29 -31.83 12.34 6.14
N GLY A 30 -33.06 12.86 6.15
CA GLY A 30 -33.32 14.23 5.68
C GLY A 30 -32.63 15.31 6.53
N LYS A 31 -32.49 15.10 7.85
CA LYS A 31 -31.70 15.98 8.74
C LYS A 31 -30.20 15.88 8.47
N LEU A 32 -29.68 14.69 8.20
CA LEU A 32 -28.28 14.45 7.80
C LEU A 32 -27.96 15.10 6.45
N GLU A 33 -28.83 14.91 5.45
CA GLU A 33 -28.69 15.54 4.12
C GLU A 33 -28.73 17.07 4.22
N GLY A 34 -29.61 17.64 5.05
CA GLY A 34 -29.67 19.07 5.30
C GLY A 34 -28.49 19.63 6.11
N ALA A 35 -27.83 18.79 6.91
CA ALA A 35 -26.64 19.17 7.69
C ALA A 35 -25.37 19.21 6.84
N LEU A 36 -25.29 18.42 5.76
CA LEU A 36 -24.14 18.39 4.86
C LEU A 36 -24.16 19.57 3.88
N LYS A 37 -23.46 20.65 4.23
CA LYS A 37 -23.40 21.83 3.35
C LYS A 37 -22.17 21.80 2.44
N SER A 38 -22.40 21.80 1.12
CA SER A 38 -21.32 21.76 0.11
C SER A 38 -20.30 22.90 0.25
N ASN A 39 -20.73 24.08 0.72
CA ASN A 39 -19.85 25.22 0.97
C ASN A 39 -18.89 24.99 2.14
N GLU A 40 -19.32 24.28 3.20
CA GLU A 40 -18.46 23.94 4.35
C GLU A 40 -17.37 22.96 3.94
N ILE A 41 -17.74 21.87 3.24
CA ILE A 41 -16.77 20.91 2.67
C ILE A 41 -15.77 21.63 1.75
N ARG A 42 -16.26 22.53 0.89
CA ARG A 42 -15.42 23.31 -0.03
C ARG A 42 -14.44 24.22 0.72
N ALA A 43 -14.87 24.87 1.80
CA ALA A 43 -14.01 25.75 2.59
C ALA A 43 -12.84 24.97 3.22
N HIS A 44 -13.11 23.80 3.83
CA HIS A 44 -12.04 22.95 4.37
C HIS A 44 -11.07 22.49 3.27
N LEU A 45 -11.59 22.06 2.13
CA LEU A 45 -10.77 21.61 1.01
C LEU A 45 -9.89 22.74 0.46
N GLN A 46 -10.46 23.94 0.31
CA GLN A 46 -9.73 25.13 -0.16
C GLN A 46 -8.60 25.50 0.80
N PHE A 47 -8.88 25.61 2.10
CA PHE A 47 -7.84 25.94 3.07
C PHE A 47 -6.74 24.87 3.11
N LEU A 48 -7.11 23.59 3.17
CA LEU A 48 -6.12 22.53 3.22
C LEU A 48 -5.25 22.56 1.95
N ALA A 49 -5.84 22.73 0.77
CA ALA A 49 -5.14 22.76 -0.51
C ALA A 49 -4.46 24.10 -0.84
N ASP A 50 -4.50 25.09 0.06
CA ASP A 50 -3.95 26.41 -0.18
C ASP A 50 -2.41 26.38 -0.20
N ASP A 51 -1.82 27.19 -1.09
CA ASP A 51 -0.36 27.35 -1.23
C ASP A 51 0.29 27.85 0.09
N LEU A 52 -0.47 28.51 0.97
CA LEU A 52 -0.03 28.92 2.30
C LEU A 52 0.51 27.76 3.16
N LEU A 53 0.06 26.53 2.91
CA LEU A 53 0.55 25.34 3.61
C LEU A 53 1.84 24.80 2.97
N GLU A 54 2.19 25.18 1.73
CA GLU A 54 3.39 24.70 1.02
C GLU A 54 3.44 23.17 0.86
N GLY A 55 2.27 22.51 0.91
CA GLY A 55 2.12 21.05 0.91
C GLY A 55 2.07 20.42 2.31
N ARG A 56 1.54 19.21 2.41
CA ARG A 56 1.21 18.55 3.70
C ARG A 56 1.91 17.20 3.88
N ALA A 57 3.17 17.12 3.46
CA ALA A 57 3.97 15.91 3.62
C ALA A 57 4.23 15.61 5.12
N PRO A 58 4.40 14.33 5.51
CA PRO A 58 4.76 13.98 6.89
C PRO A 58 5.98 14.75 7.40
N GLY A 59 5.87 15.32 8.59
CA GLY A 59 6.95 16.12 9.21
C GLY A 59 7.30 17.42 8.49
N SER A 60 6.41 17.95 7.63
CA SER A 60 6.53 19.30 7.05
C SER A 60 5.76 20.34 7.86
N ARG A 61 6.14 21.62 7.72
CA ARG A 61 5.42 22.77 8.32
C ARG A 61 3.93 22.76 7.97
N GLY A 62 3.59 22.52 6.69
CA GLY A 62 2.20 22.44 6.24
C GLY A 62 1.45 21.22 6.76
N GLY A 63 2.14 20.08 6.96
CA GLY A 63 1.58 18.92 7.65
C GLY A 63 1.16 19.26 9.09
N ASP A 64 2.01 19.95 9.83
CA ASP A 64 1.73 20.38 11.20
C ASP A 64 0.58 21.40 11.27
N LEU A 65 0.53 22.33 10.32
CA LEU A 65 -0.57 23.30 10.22
C LEU A 65 -1.90 22.62 9.89
N ALA A 66 -1.90 21.67 8.96
CA ALA A 66 -3.08 20.88 8.63
C ALA A 66 -3.57 20.08 9.84
N ALA A 67 -2.66 19.45 10.60
CA ALA A 67 -3.02 18.71 11.80
C ALA A 67 -3.69 19.63 12.86
N LYS A 68 -3.10 20.80 13.11
CA LYS A 68 -3.66 21.81 14.02
C LYS A 68 -5.02 22.33 13.55
N TYR A 69 -5.16 22.54 12.25
CA TYR A 69 -6.44 22.92 11.66
C TYR A 69 -7.50 21.86 11.92
N ILE A 70 -7.24 20.59 11.61
CA ILE A 70 -8.19 19.48 11.86
C ILE A 70 -8.56 19.41 13.35
N ALA A 71 -7.58 19.49 14.25
CA ALA A 71 -7.84 19.49 15.69
C ALA A 71 -8.70 20.68 16.13
N SER A 72 -8.51 21.87 15.53
CA SER A 72 -9.34 23.04 15.81
C SER A 72 -10.79 22.83 15.35
N GLN A 73 -11.00 22.15 14.22
CA GLN A 73 -12.34 21.82 13.73
C GLN A 73 -13.02 20.77 14.62
N PHE A 74 -12.27 19.79 15.13
CA PHE A 74 -12.79 18.85 16.14
C PHE A 74 -13.21 19.55 17.43
N LEU A 75 -12.39 20.50 17.91
CA LEU A 75 -12.72 21.29 19.09
C LEU A 75 -13.97 22.16 18.87
N GLU A 76 -14.06 22.84 17.72
CA GLU A 76 -15.22 23.66 17.35
C GLU A 76 -16.51 22.82 17.28
N ALA A 77 -16.40 21.58 16.80
CA ALA A 77 -17.51 20.61 16.77
C ALA A 77 -17.86 20.00 18.14
N GLY A 78 -17.13 20.36 19.22
CA GLY A 78 -17.36 19.84 20.57
C GLY A 78 -16.87 18.41 20.80
N LEU A 79 -16.00 17.89 19.92
CA LEU A 79 -15.42 16.55 20.08
C LEU A 79 -14.28 16.57 21.10
N LEU A 80 -14.15 15.50 21.85
CA LEU A 80 -13.14 15.36 22.89
C LEU A 80 -11.81 14.84 22.34
N PRO A 81 -10.66 15.22 22.91
CA PRO A 81 -9.39 14.58 22.60
C PRO A 81 -9.42 13.09 22.92
N ALA A 82 -8.82 12.27 22.06
CA ALA A 82 -8.85 10.80 22.19
C ALA A 82 -7.48 10.17 22.51
N VAL A 83 -6.40 10.95 22.53
CA VAL A 83 -5.06 10.46 22.87
C VAL A 83 -4.81 10.70 24.35
N GLY A 84 -4.90 9.61 25.13
CA GLY A 84 -4.80 9.66 26.59
C GLY A 84 -5.80 10.64 27.22
N ASP A 85 -6.96 10.83 26.58
CA ASP A 85 -8.04 11.78 26.96
C ASP A 85 -7.61 13.25 27.14
N THR A 86 -6.44 13.64 26.61
CA THR A 86 -5.87 14.97 26.85
C THR A 86 -5.33 15.65 25.58
N SER A 87 -5.06 14.88 24.53
CA SER A 87 -4.49 15.37 23.28
C SER A 87 -5.31 14.89 22.08
N TYR A 88 -5.39 15.73 21.04
CA TYR A 88 -5.86 15.32 19.72
C TYR A 88 -4.75 14.67 18.88
N PHE A 89 -3.49 14.78 19.31
CA PHE A 89 -2.33 14.38 18.51
C PHE A 89 -1.71 13.10 19.06
N GLN A 90 -1.69 12.06 18.22
CA GLN A 90 -0.90 10.86 18.44
C GLN A 90 0.34 10.96 17.55
N ASN A 91 1.47 11.32 18.15
CA ASN A 91 2.73 11.44 17.42
C ASN A 91 3.23 10.06 16.99
N VAL A 92 3.47 9.90 15.69
CA VAL A 92 4.09 8.72 15.11
C VAL A 92 5.53 9.08 14.73
N GLU A 93 6.49 8.37 15.31
CA GLU A 93 7.89 8.43 14.88
C GLU A 93 8.05 7.71 13.55
N LEU A 94 8.59 8.40 12.55
CA LEU A 94 8.89 7.85 11.23
C LEU A 94 10.35 8.10 10.88
N LEU A 95 10.88 7.25 10.00
CA LEU A 95 12.16 7.44 9.34
C LEU A 95 11.93 8.10 7.98
N GLY A 96 12.52 9.27 7.78
CA GLY A 96 12.69 9.91 6.49
C GLY A 96 14.00 9.45 5.85
N MET A 97 13.91 8.87 4.65
CA MET A 97 15.06 8.37 3.89
C MET A 97 15.09 8.92 2.48
N THR A 98 16.17 9.60 2.11
CA THR A 98 16.40 10.06 0.74
C THR A 98 17.49 9.22 0.08
N PRO A 99 17.12 8.33 -0.88
CA PRO A 99 18.05 7.41 -1.51
C PRO A 99 18.73 8.01 -2.75
N LYS A 100 20.05 7.92 -2.81
CA LYS A 100 20.84 8.03 -4.05
C LYS A 100 21.31 6.65 -4.44
N ALA A 101 20.72 6.11 -5.50
CA ALA A 101 20.90 4.72 -5.91
C ALA A 101 21.68 4.62 -7.22
N THR A 102 22.51 3.59 -7.31
CA THR A 102 23.10 3.12 -8.56
C THR A 102 22.70 1.67 -8.77
N LEU A 103 22.42 1.30 -10.02
CA LEU A 103 22.06 -0.06 -10.39
C LEU A 103 22.83 -0.47 -11.64
N THR A 104 23.55 -1.57 -11.53
CA THR A 104 24.25 -2.21 -12.64
C THR A 104 23.75 -3.63 -12.81
N ILE A 105 23.37 -3.95 -14.04
CA ILE A 105 22.99 -5.30 -14.46
C ILE A 105 24.06 -5.78 -15.45
N THR A 106 24.49 -7.03 -15.34
CA THR A 106 25.44 -7.66 -16.28
C THR A 106 24.93 -9.01 -16.73
N GLY A 107 25.11 -9.33 -18.01
CA GLY A 107 24.73 -10.62 -18.60
C GLY A 107 24.82 -10.58 -20.12
N GLY A 108 24.89 -11.75 -20.77
CA GLY A 108 25.02 -11.82 -22.24
C GLY A 108 26.23 -11.07 -22.80
N GLY A 109 27.33 -10.97 -22.04
CA GLY A 109 28.52 -10.20 -22.41
C GLY A 109 28.38 -8.68 -22.30
N LYS A 110 27.23 -8.15 -21.85
CA LYS A 110 26.95 -6.72 -21.72
C LYS A 110 26.88 -6.28 -20.25
N ARG A 111 27.14 -4.98 -20.03
CA ARG A 111 26.98 -4.29 -18.74
C ARG A 111 26.10 -3.06 -18.93
N TRP A 112 24.95 -3.06 -18.27
CA TRP A 112 24.01 -1.94 -18.23
C TRP A 112 24.18 -1.18 -16.92
N ARG A 113 24.61 0.08 -17.00
CA ARG A 113 24.54 1.03 -15.89
C ARG A 113 23.30 1.87 -16.07
N LEU A 114 22.28 1.64 -15.24
CA LEU A 114 20.99 2.30 -15.39
C LEU A 114 21.03 3.69 -14.77
N GLN A 115 20.26 4.62 -15.35
CA GLN A 115 20.10 5.99 -14.87
C GLN A 115 18.95 6.08 -13.86
N GLN A 116 19.24 6.57 -12.66
CA GLN A 116 18.23 6.75 -11.61
C GLN A 116 17.17 7.75 -12.06
N GLY A 117 15.90 7.42 -11.81
CA GLY A 117 14.72 8.18 -12.21
C GLY A 117 14.27 7.91 -13.65
N SER A 118 15.15 7.98 -14.65
CA SER A 118 14.77 7.79 -16.06
C SER A 118 14.61 6.32 -16.45
N GLN A 119 15.47 5.44 -15.95
CA GLN A 119 15.52 4.02 -16.32
C GLN A 119 15.18 3.08 -15.16
N PHE A 120 15.49 3.50 -13.93
CA PHE A 120 15.16 2.73 -12.73
C PHE A 120 14.93 3.65 -11.53
N VAL A 121 14.24 3.14 -10.51
CA VAL A 121 14.25 3.71 -9.15
C VAL A 121 14.68 2.62 -8.18
N GLY A 122 15.37 2.99 -7.11
CA GLY A 122 15.90 2.03 -6.16
C GLY A 122 16.05 2.65 -4.78
N TRP A 123 15.65 1.91 -3.76
CA TRP A 123 15.73 2.31 -2.36
C TRP A 123 15.75 1.07 -1.46
N THR A 124 15.77 1.26 -0.14
CA THR A 124 15.71 0.18 0.85
C THR A 124 15.18 0.73 2.18
N LYS A 125 14.50 -0.13 2.94
CA LYS A 125 14.06 0.13 4.32
C LYS A 125 15.17 -0.08 5.36
N ILE A 126 16.36 -0.51 4.94
CA ILE A 126 17.49 -0.74 5.85
C ILE A 126 18.01 0.62 6.31
N GLU A 127 17.94 0.87 7.62
CA GLU A 127 18.38 2.09 8.30
C GLU A 127 19.92 2.17 8.36
N LYS A 128 20.57 2.25 7.19
CA LYS A 128 22.02 2.43 7.03
C LYS A 128 22.32 3.50 5.99
N ALA A 129 23.34 4.31 6.26
CA ALA A 129 23.81 5.35 5.34
C ALA A 129 24.28 4.78 4.00
N ASN A 130 24.83 3.56 3.99
CA ASN A 130 25.27 2.87 2.78
C ASN A 130 24.79 1.42 2.80
N VAL A 131 24.14 1.01 1.71
CA VAL A 131 23.70 -0.36 1.47
C VAL A 131 24.19 -0.80 0.10
N THR A 132 24.83 -1.96 0.00
CA THR A 132 25.40 -2.44 -1.25
C THR A 132 25.08 -3.91 -1.49
N THR A 133 24.66 -4.21 -2.70
CA THR A 133 24.52 -5.57 -3.22
C THR A 133 25.57 -5.77 -4.32
N ARG A 134 26.24 -6.93 -4.33
CA ARG A 134 27.30 -7.24 -5.31
C ARG A 134 27.04 -8.58 -6.00
N ASN A 135 26.99 -8.55 -7.32
CA ASN A 135 26.96 -9.71 -8.22
C ASN A 135 25.98 -10.82 -7.81
N LYS A 136 24.76 -10.45 -7.40
CA LYS A 136 23.72 -11.42 -7.03
C LYS A 136 23.08 -12.03 -8.27
N ASP A 137 22.76 -13.31 -8.21
CA ASP A 137 21.97 -14.01 -9.23
C ASP A 137 20.57 -13.41 -9.34
N VAL A 138 19.99 -13.49 -10.53
CA VAL A 138 18.63 -13.02 -10.80
C VAL A 138 17.73 -14.20 -11.15
N ILE A 139 16.56 -14.26 -10.52
CA ILE A 139 15.50 -15.19 -10.89
C ILE A 139 14.26 -14.39 -11.30
N PHE A 140 13.71 -14.70 -12.47
CA PHE A 140 12.40 -14.21 -12.86
C PHE A 140 11.31 -15.04 -12.20
N MET A 141 10.43 -14.37 -11.44
CA MET A 141 9.46 -15.00 -10.54
C MET A 141 8.00 -14.74 -10.95
N GLY A 142 7.75 -14.36 -12.21
CA GLY A 142 6.39 -14.03 -12.64
C GLY A 142 5.84 -12.86 -11.82
N TYR A 143 4.72 -13.07 -11.14
CA TYR A 143 4.14 -12.09 -10.22
C TYR A 143 4.63 -12.24 -8.78
N GLY A 144 5.46 -13.24 -8.44
CA GLY A 144 5.96 -13.46 -7.09
C GLY A 144 4.86 -13.66 -6.04
N ILE A 145 3.74 -14.30 -6.42
CA ILE A 145 2.58 -14.53 -5.58
C ILE A 145 2.59 -15.93 -4.96
N GLU A 146 2.29 -16.01 -3.68
CA GLU A 146 1.84 -17.21 -2.98
C GLU A 146 0.47 -16.91 -2.36
N ALA A 147 -0.56 -17.53 -2.93
CA ALA A 147 -1.96 -17.37 -2.57
C ALA A 147 -2.66 -18.75 -2.60
N PRO A 148 -2.57 -19.53 -1.52
CA PRO A 148 -3.14 -20.87 -1.43
C PRO A 148 -4.65 -20.92 -1.73
N GLU A 149 -5.40 -19.89 -1.34
CA GLU A 149 -6.83 -19.74 -1.59
C GLU A 149 -7.19 -19.66 -3.08
N PHE A 150 -6.25 -19.21 -3.92
CA PHE A 150 -6.40 -19.19 -5.38
C PHE A 150 -5.67 -20.36 -6.07
N ASN A 151 -5.16 -21.32 -5.29
CA ASN A 151 -4.28 -22.40 -5.76
C ASN A 151 -3.13 -21.83 -6.63
N TRP A 152 -2.53 -20.73 -6.18
CA TRP A 152 -1.47 -20.01 -6.87
C TRP A 152 -0.20 -19.95 -6.04
N ASN A 153 0.92 -20.31 -6.65
CA ASN A 153 2.24 -20.21 -6.02
C ASN A 153 3.28 -20.07 -7.14
N ASP A 154 3.84 -18.88 -7.31
CA ASP A 154 4.92 -18.60 -8.26
C ASP A 154 6.27 -19.10 -7.77
N TYR A 155 6.45 -19.33 -6.47
CA TYR A 155 7.73 -19.75 -5.91
C TYR A 155 8.03 -21.23 -6.20
N LYS A 156 7.02 -22.11 -6.23
CA LYS A 156 7.16 -23.55 -6.58
C LYS A 156 8.36 -24.24 -5.89
N ASP A 157 8.64 -23.89 -4.64
CA ASP A 157 9.80 -24.36 -3.83
C ASP A 157 11.20 -23.89 -4.29
N THR A 158 11.26 -22.88 -5.16
CA THR A 158 12.52 -22.28 -5.62
C THR A 158 13.21 -21.53 -4.47
N ASP A 159 14.47 -21.88 -4.21
CA ASP A 159 15.30 -21.14 -3.26
C ASP A 159 15.72 -19.78 -3.83
N VAL A 160 15.15 -18.73 -3.23
CA VAL A 160 15.42 -17.33 -3.58
C VAL A 160 16.40 -16.65 -2.62
N SER A 161 16.92 -17.39 -1.63
CA SER A 161 17.74 -16.85 -0.57
C SER A 161 18.97 -16.12 -1.11
N GLY A 162 19.12 -14.85 -0.74
CA GLY A 162 20.24 -14.01 -1.14
C GLY A 162 20.27 -13.61 -2.63
N LYS A 163 19.21 -13.88 -3.40
CA LYS A 163 19.10 -13.54 -4.84
C LYS A 163 18.29 -12.26 -5.07
N ILE A 164 18.37 -11.73 -6.30
CA ILE A 164 17.48 -10.65 -6.75
C ILE A 164 16.34 -11.25 -7.56
N LEU A 165 15.11 -10.85 -7.24
CA LEU A 165 13.93 -11.34 -7.94
C LEU A 165 13.45 -10.29 -8.95
N LEU A 166 13.36 -10.70 -10.22
CA LEU A 166 12.73 -9.91 -11.26
C LEU A 166 11.25 -10.32 -11.33
N MET A 167 10.34 -9.38 -11.14
CA MET A 167 8.90 -9.66 -11.06
C MET A 167 8.09 -8.64 -11.85
N PHE A 168 6.87 -9.02 -12.21
CA PHE A 168 5.83 -8.07 -12.58
C PHE A 168 5.20 -7.46 -11.34
N VAL A 169 4.80 -6.19 -11.45
CA VAL A 169 3.79 -5.64 -10.55
C VAL A 169 2.43 -6.25 -10.89
N ASN A 170 1.45 -6.12 -9.99
CA ASN A 170 0.09 -6.62 -10.17
C ASN A 170 0.00 -8.16 -10.05
N GLU A 171 -1.08 -8.74 -10.54
CA GLU A 171 -1.43 -10.16 -10.46
C GLU A 171 -1.95 -10.67 -11.81
N PRO A 172 -2.04 -12.00 -12.02
CA PRO A 172 -2.55 -12.57 -13.27
C PRO A 172 -3.94 -12.02 -13.60
N GLN A 173 -4.08 -11.45 -14.79
CA GLN A 173 -5.36 -10.88 -15.22
C GLN A 173 -6.42 -11.96 -15.47
N SER A 174 -7.65 -11.70 -15.04
CA SER A 174 -8.78 -12.60 -15.22
C SER A 174 -10.09 -11.83 -15.29
N GLU A 175 -11.04 -12.33 -16.08
CA GLU A 175 -12.43 -11.87 -16.06
C GLU A 175 -13.28 -12.66 -15.04
N ASP A 176 -12.76 -13.78 -14.52
CA ASP A 176 -13.42 -14.58 -13.50
C ASP A 176 -13.26 -13.94 -12.12
N SER A 177 -14.36 -13.44 -11.56
CA SER A 177 -14.41 -12.83 -10.22
C SER A 177 -13.98 -13.77 -9.08
N SER A 178 -14.01 -15.09 -9.29
CA SER A 178 -13.55 -16.07 -8.29
C SER A 178 -12.03 -16.25 -8.29
N PHE A 179 -11.33 -15.69 -9.27
CA PHE A 179 -9.89 -15.75 -9.42
C PHE A 179 -9.30 -14.35 -9.33
N PHE A 180 -8.59 -14.07 -8.23
CA PHE A 180 -8.06 -12.73 -7.91
C PHE A 180 -9.09 -11.60 -8.04
N ALA A 181 -10.34 -11.83 -7.61
CA ALA A 181 -11.42 -10.83 -7.72
C ALA A 181 -11.68 -10.30 -9.15
N GLY A 182 -11.28 -11.06 -10.18
CA GLY A 182 -11.45 -10.71 -11.58
C GLY A 182 -10.65 -9.47 -11.97
N ARG A 183 -11.35 -8.40 -12.33
CA ARG A 183 -10.72 -7.11 -12.71
C ARG A 183 -10.29 -6.26 -11.53
N ALA A 184 -10.77 -6.54 -10.33
CA ALA A 184 -10.39 -5.78 -9.13
C ALA A 184 -9.03 -6.26 -8.62
N LEU A 185 -8.21 -5.33 -8.12
CA LEU A 185 -6.91 -5.67 -7.55
C LEU A 185 -7.05 -6.23 -6.14
N THR A 186 -6.47 -7.40 -5.90
CA THR A 186 -6.31 -7.92 -4.55
C THR A 186 -5.05 -7.36 -3.88
N TYR A 187 -4.82 -7.75 -2.62
CA TYR A 187 -3.56 -7.46 -1.93
C TYR A 187 -2.35 -8.05 -2.67
N TYR A 188 -2.51 -9.18 -3.36
CA TYR A 188 -1.45 -9.83 -4.13
C TYR A 188 -0.93 -8.98 -5.27
N GLY A 189 -1.77 -8.13 -5.88
CA GLY A 189 -1.36 -7.20 -6.93
C GLY A 189 -0.48 -6.04 -6.44
N ARG A 190 -0.40 -5.77 -5.14
CA ARG A 190 0.36 -4.63 -4.61
C ARG A 190 1.86 -4.88 -4.69
N TRP A 191 2.61 -3.87 -5.11
CA TRP A 191 4.07 -3.88 -5.07
C TRP A 191 4.62 -4.09 -3.66
N THR A 192 3.93 -3.60 -2.61
CA THR A 192 4.30 -3.82 -1.21
C THR A 192 4.33 -5.31 -0.87
N TYR A 193 3.31 -6.05 -1.29
CA TYR A 193 3.25 -7.49 -1.11
C TYR A 193 4.45 -8.19 -1.77
N LYS A 194 4.85 -7.78 -2.98
CA LYS A 194 6.02 -8.38 -3.67
C LYS A 194 7.29 -8.25 -2.85
N TYR A 195 7.54 -7.05 -2.30
CA TYR A 195 8.70 -6.80 -1.46
C TYR A 195 8.64 -7.57 -0.14
N GLU A 196 7.48 -7.57 0.52
CA GLU A 196 7.28 -8.26 1.79
C GLU A 196 7.41 -9.78 1.66
N GLN A 197 6.84 -10.38 0.61
CA GLN A 197 6.99 -11.82 0.38
C GLN A 197 8.40 -12.21 -0.01
N ALA A 198 9.04 -11.46 -0.92
CA ALA A 198 10.42 -11.73 -1.27
C ALA A 198 11.34 -11.65 -0.04
N ALA A 199 11.08 -10.70 0.86
CA ALA A 199 11.79 -10.59 2.13
C ALA A 199 11.52 -11.80 3.04
N ARG A 200 10.26 -12.23 3.20
CA ARG A 200 9.89 -13.43 3.97
C ARG A 200 10.57 -14.70 3.42
N LYS A 201 10.82 -14.76 2.12
CA LYS A 201 11.51 -15.88 1.45
C LYS A 201 13.05 -15.74 1.44
N GLY A 202 13.60 -14.68 2.04
CA GLY A 202 15.04 -14.50 2.19
C GLY A 202 15.76 -13.89 0.98
N ALA A 203 15.03 -13.33 0.01
CA ALA A 203 15.65 -12.64 -1.13
C ALA A 203 16.50 -11.43 -0.69
N ASP A 204 17.53 -11.09 -1.46
CA ASP A 204 18.37 -9.91 -1.23
C ASP A 204 17.72 -8.64 -1.79
N GLY A 205 16.82 -8.78 -2.77
CA GLY A 205 16.16 -7.64 -3.39
C GLY A 205 15.16 -8.04 -4.47
N VAL A 206 14.40 -7.05 -4.92
CA VAL A 206 13.38 -7.18 -5.96
C VAL A 206 13.53 -6.04 -6.95
N ILE A 207 13.43 -6.37 -8.23
CA ILE A 207 13.29 -5.42 -9.33
C ILE A 207 11.93 -5.68 -9.99
N LEU A 208 11.04 -4.72 -9.91
CA LEU A 208 9.74 -4.76 -10.58
C LEU A 208 9.85 -4.22 -12.01
N ILE A 209 9.24 -4.91 -12.96
CA ILE A 209 9.10 -4.42 -14.33
C ILE A 209 7.86 -3.53 -14.39
N HIS A 210 8.05 -2.24 -14.69
CA HIS A 210 6.93 -1.35 -14.99
C HIS A 210 6.44 -1.61 -16.41
N THR A 211 5.14 -1.88 -16.55
CA THR A 211 4.42 -1.67 -17.81
C THR A 211 3.21 -0.80 -17.50
N THR A 212 2.85 0.10 -18.43
CA THR A 212 1.67 0.96 -18.23
C THR A 212 0.38 0.14 -18.08
N PRO A 213 0.14 -0.94 -18.86
CA PRO A 213 -1.05 -1.77 -18.69
C PRO A 213 -1.16 -2.44 -17.31
N MET A 214 -0.04 -2.92 -16.73
CA MET A 214 -0.09 -3.59 -15.42
C MET A 214 -0.15 -2.61 -14.25
N ALA A 215 0.59 -1.50 -14.33
CA ALA A 215 0.64 -0.51 -13.25
C ALA A 215 -0.60 0.39 -13.20
N GLY A 216 -1.29 0.60 -14.33
CA GLY A 216 -2.43 1.52 -14.44
C GLY A 216 -2.05 3.00 -14.46
N TYR A 217 -0.75 3.31 -14.51
CA TYR A 217 -0.22 4.67 -14.58
C TYR A 217 1.14 4.72 -15.29
N PRO A 218 1.52 5.88 -15.89
CA PRO A 218 2.79 6.03 -16.59
C PRO A 218 3.99 6.01 -15.64
N TRP A 219 5.18 5.72 -16.18
CA TRP A 219 6.45 5.67 -15.42
C TRP A 219 6.72 6.93 -14.59
N LYS A 220 6.25 8.10 -15.03
CA LYS A 220 6.40 9.37 -14.29
C LYS A 220 5.85 9.27 -12.86
N VAL A 221 4.79 8.50 -12.63
CA VAL A 221 4.24 8.28 -11.27
C VAL A 221 5.23 7.48 -10.43
N VAL A 222 5.75 6.36 -10.95
CA VAL A 222 6.80 5.57 -10.27
C VAL A 222 8.00 6.46 -9.96
N ARG A 223 8.55 7.14 -10.97
CA ARG A 223 9.69 8.03 -10.79
C ARG A 223 9.46 9.04 -9.67
N ASN A 224 8.37 9.80 -9.75
CA ASN A 224 8.09 10.88 -8.79
C ASN A 224 7.85 10.36 -7.37
N SER A 225 7.25 9.18 -7.21
CA SER A 225 7.01 8.56 -5.90
C SER A 225 8.29 8.07 -5.24
N TRP A 226 9.28 7.60 -6.02
CA TRP A 226 10.44 6.86 -5.50
C TRP A 226 11.78 7.61 -5.58
N THR A 227 11.83 8.81 -6.18
CA THR A 227 13.04 9.66 -6.18
C THR A 227 13.10 10.68 -5.05
N GLY A 228 11.98 10.93 -4.36
CA GLY A 228 11.91 11.82 -3.21
C GLY A 228 12.23 11.11 -1.89
N GLU A 229 12.12 11.87 -0.79
CA GLU A 229 12.20 11.29 0.56
C GLU A 229 11.07 10.29 0.78
N GLN A 230 11.43 9.10 1.28
CA GLN A 230 10.52 8.03 1.65
C GLN A 230 10.29 8.08 3.16
N PHE A 231 9.04 7.89 3.58
CA PHE A 231 8.67 7.84 5.00
C PHE A 231 8.18 6.45 5.36
N TYR A 232 8.73 5.87 6.43
CA TYR A 232 8.29 4.56 6.92
C TYR A 232 8.48 4.44 8.42
N ILE A 233 7.70 3.55 9.03
CA ILE A 233 7.87 3.16 10.43
C ILE A 233 9.09 2.26 10.52
N ARG A 234 9.96 2.49 11.51
CA ARG A 234 11.15 1.66 11.75
C ARG A 234 10.75 0.18 11.79
N ALA A 235 11.44 -0.63 11.00
CA ALA A 235 11.20 -2.06 10.97
C ALA A 235 11.55 -2.69 12.33
N PRO A 236 10.80 -3.71 12.79
CA PRO A 236 11.16 -4.47 13.98
C PRO A 236 12.56 -5.07 13.89
N GLU A 237 13.25 -5.17 15.02
CA GLU A 237 14.56 -5.81 15.08
C GLU A 237 14.48 -7.28 14.61
N GLY A 238 15.49 -7.72 13.86
CA GLY A 238 15.55 -9.09 13.34
C GLY A 238 14.67 -9.37 12.10
N MET A 239 13.84 -8.42 11.66
CA MET A 239 13.11 -8.57 10.40
C MET A 239 14.07 -8.57 9.21
N HIS A 240 13.96 -9.57 8.34
CA HIS A 240 14.71 -9.59 7.08
C HIS A 240 14.18 -8.49 6.15
N LEU A 241 15.08 -7.63 5.67
CA LEU A 241 14.76 -6.52 4.77
C LEU A 241 15.53 -6.68 3.46
N LEU A 242 14.92 -6.22 2.38
CA LEU A 242 15.56 -6.20 1.07
C LEU A 242 16.66 -5.15 1.02
N GLN A 243 17.84 -5.53 0.54
CA GLN A 243 18.96 -4.62 0.24
C GLN A 243 18.62 -3.70 -0.94
N LEU A 244 17.70 -4.13 -1.82
CA LEU A 244 17.23 -3.38 -2.97
C LEU A 244 15.73 -3.61 -3.20
N GLU A 245 14.93 -2.56 -3.04
CA GLU A 245 13.57 -2.45 -3.57
C GLU A 245 13.63 -1.54 -4.79
N SER A 246 13.29 -2.06 -5.97
CA SER A 246 13.52 -1.34 -7.23
C SER A 246 12.42 -1.56 -8.26
N TRP A 247 12.33 -0.63 -9.20
CA TRP A 247 11.59 -0.76 -10.45
C TRP A 247 12.50 -0.39 -11.63
N ILE A 248 12.28 -1.01 -12.79
CA ILE A 248 12.86 -0.62 -14.08
C ILE A 248 11.75 -0.34 -15.10
N THR A 249 12.07 0.46 -16.13
CA THR A 249 11.15 0.70 -17.24
C THR A 249 10.99 -0.54 -18.12
N GLU A 250 9.86 -0.63 -18.83
CA GLU A 250 9.60 -1.68 -19.81
C GLU A 250 10.71 -1.76 -20.87
N ASP A 251 11.16 -0.63 -21.41
CA ASP A 251 12.21 -0.57 -22.42
C ASP A 251 13.52 -1.20 -21.95
N VAL A 252 13.91 -0.91 -20.70
CA VAL A 252 15.11 -1.50 -20.08
C VAL A 252 14.93 -3.00 -19.90
N ALA A 253 13.77 -3.44 -19.42
CA ALA A 253 13.48 -4.87 -19.26
C ALA A 253 13.55 -5.59 -20.61
N ARG A 254 12.92 -5.04 -21.66
CA ARG A 254 12.94 -5.61 -23.03
C ARG A 254 14.36 -5.70 -23.57
N GLU A 255 15.14 -4.62 -23.48
CA GLU A 255 16.53 -4.61 -23.98
C GLU A 255 17.40 -5.67 -23.30
N ILE A 256 17.34 -5.74 -21.96
CA ILE A 256 18.14 -6.68 -21.17
C ILE A 256 17.73 -8.11 -21.49
N LEU A 257 16.43 -8.43 -21.41
CA LEU A 257 15.91 -9.77 -21.65
C LEU A 257 16.20 -10.24 -23.08
N GLN A 258 16.01 -9.38 -24.08
CA GLN A 258 16.30 -9.74 -25.48
C GLN A 258 17.79 -10.05 -25.68
N THR A 259 18.69 -9.31 -25.05
CA THR A 259 20.13 -9.54 -25.14
C THR A 259 20.54 -10.90 -24.58
N ILE A 260 19.82 -11.42 -23.59
CA ILE A 260 20.07 -12.74 -23.01
C ILE A 260 19.16 -13.85 -23.58
N GLY A 261 18.47 -13.58 -24.69
CA GLY A 261 17.69 -14.58 -25.43
C GLY A 261 16.26 -14.81 -24.90
N TYR A 262 15.72 -13.92 -24.08
CA TYR A 262 14.35 -13.98 -23.56
C TYR A 262 13.46 -12.91 -24.19
N ASN A 263 12.19 -13.22 -24.38
CA ASN A 263 11.18 -12.28 -24.84
C ASN A 263 10.24 -11.89 -23.68
N LEU A 264 10.05 -10.59 -23.44
CA LEU A 264 9.22 -10.09 -22.34
C LEU A 264 7.76 -10.53 -22.47
N ASP A 265 7.19 -10.50 -23.68
CA ASP A 265 5.78 -10.84 -23.92
C ASP A 265 5.53 -12.35 -23.68
N ASP A 266 6.51 -13.20 -23.99
CA ASP A 266 6.42 -14.62 -23.68
C ASP A 266 6.54 -14.89 -22.17
N LEU A 267 7.37 -14.15 -21.45
CA LEU A 267 7.43 -14.21 -19.99
C LEU A 267 6.12 -13.74 -19.34
N ILE A 268 5.46 -12.71 -19.90
CA ILE A 268 4.12 -12.27 -19.45
C ILE A 268 3.10 -13.39 -19.64
N LYS A 269 3.04 -14.00 -20.83
CA LYS A 269 2.13 -15.12 -21.10
C LYS A 269 2.36 -16.29 -20.15
N GLN A 270 3.62 -16.67 -19.93
CA GLN A 270 3.97 -17.74 -19.01
C GLN A 270 3.54 -17.41 -17.58
N ALA A 271 3.81 -16.19 -17.09
CA ALA A 271 3.44 -15.76 -15.74
C ALA A 271 1.93 -15.70 -15.49
N ASN A 272 1.10 -15.62 -16.54
CA ASN A 272 -0.36 -15.71 -16.43
C ASN A 272 -0.90 -17.15 -16.31
N SER A 273 -0.02 -18.16 -16.29
CA SER A 273 -0.40 -19.56 -16.12
C SER A 273 0.02 -20.11 -14.76
N ARG A 274 -0.84 -20.93 -14.14
CA ARG A 274 -0.50 -21.68 -12.91
C ARG A 274 0.68 -22.65 -13.12
N GLU A 275 0.94 -23.03 -14.36
CA GLU A 275 2.04 -23.90 -14.76
C GLU A 275 3.38 -23.17 -14.85
N PHE A 276 3.39 -21.84 -14.66
CA PHE A 276 4.61 -21.05 -14.58
C PHE A 276 5.62 -21.67 -13.62
N LYS A 277 6.88 -21.63 -14.03
CA LYS A 277 8.03 -22.01 -13.22
C LYS A 277 9.03 -20.86 -13.19
N PRO A 278 9.61 -20.53 -12.03
CA PRO A 278 10.69 -19.57 -11.94
C PRO A 278 11.82 -19.84 -12.93
N VAL A 279 12.34 -18.76 -13.51
CA VAL A 279 13.36 -18.83 -14.55
C VAL A 279 14.64 -18.19 -14.02
N ALA A 280 15.69 -18.98 -13.82
CA ALA A 280 17.02 -18.45 -13.54
C ALA A 280 17.52 -17.69 -14.78
N LEU A 281 17.78 -16.39 -14.63
CA LEU A 281 18.29 -15.57 -15.73
C LEU A 281 19.83 -15.52 -15.65
N PRO A 282 20.54 -15.57 -16.78
CA PRO A 282 22.00 -15.39 -16.84
C PRO A 282 22.40 -13.91 -16.63
N LEU A 283 21.88 -13.31 -15.56
CA LEU A 283 22.10 -11.94 -15.14
C LEU A 283 22.71 -11.90 -13.75
N ARG A 284 23.52 -10.86 -13.51
CA ARG A 284 23.99 -10.47 -12.19
C ARG A 284 23.64 -9.02 -11.92
N VAL A 285 23.21 -8.75 -10.69
CA VAL A 285 22.85 -7.40 -10.23
C VAL A 285 23.84 -6.93 -9.17
N SER A 286 24.29 -5.69 -9.32
CA SER A 286 24.98 -4.94 -8.27
C SER A 286 24.31 -3.58 -8.09
N SER A 287 24.13 -3.17 -6.84
CA SER A 287 23.57 -1.87 -6.49
C SER A 287 24.34 -1.23 -5.33
N SER A 288 24.26 0.09 -5.27
CA SER A 288 24.70 0.87 -4.11
C SER A 288 23.67 1.95 -3.84
N ILE A 289 23.22 2.03 -2.60
CA ILE A 289 22.26 3.02 -2.13
C ILE A 289 22.94 3.82 -1.02
N GLN A 290 23.06 5.13 -1.23
CA GLN A 290 23.50 6.08 -0.23
C GLN A 290 22.27 6.80 0.31
N ASN A 291 22.01 6.69 1.60
CA ASN A 291 20.83 7.25 2.25
C ASN A 291 21.21 8.44 3.12
N THR A 292 20.45 9.53 2.98
CA THR A 292 20.32 10.51 4.07
C THR A 292 19.13 10.09 4.91
N ILE A 293 19.34 9.91 6.21
CA ILE A 293 18.33 9.41 7.15
C ILE A 293 18.06 10.47 8.21
N ARG A 294 16.78 10.70 8.50
CA ARG A 294 16.36 11.53 9.64
C ARG A 294 15.16 10.91 10.34
N THR A 295 15.08 11.10 11.64
CA THR A 295 13.85 10.84 12.39
C THR A 295 12.91 12.02 12.23
N ILE A 296 11.64 11.75 11.97
CA ILE A 296 10.58 12.74 11.93
C ILE A 296 9.43 12.30 12.82
N TYR A 297 8.59 13.25 13.21
CA TYR A 297 7.35 12.98 13.91
C TYR A 297 6.21 13.52 13.07
N SER A 298 5.17 12.71 12.87
CA SER A 298 3.96 13.11 12.18
C SER A 298 2.76 12.70 13.04
N PRO A 299 1.90 13.64 13.45
CA PRO A 299 0.77 13.29 14.28
C PRO A 299 -0.38 12.69 13.45
N ASN A 300 -0.96 11.60 13.92
CA ASN A 300 -2.37 11.33 13.64
C ASN A 300 -3.21 12.34 14.45
N VAL A 301 -4.35 12.78 13.90
CA VAL A 301 -5.30 13.65 14.61
C VAL A 301 -6.55 12.85 14.94
N ILE A 302 -6.84 12.70 16.23
CA ILE A 302 -7.88 11.79 16.73
C ILE A 302 -8.75 12.54 17.74
N ALA A 303 -10.06 12.52 17.51
CA ALA A 303 -11.06 13.00 18.45
C ALA A 303 -12.13 11.93 18.64
N LYS A 304 -12.89 12.02 19.74
CA LYS A 304 -13.99 11.11 20.05
C LYS A 304 -15.25 11.89 20.41
N LEU A 305 -16.39 11.31 20.03
CA LEU A 305 -17.69 11.61 20.59
C LEU A 305 -18.05 10.44 21.51
N GLU A 306 -18.35 10.70 22.78
CA GLU A 306 -18.71 9.62 23.70
C GLU A 306 -20.11 9.10 23.37
N GLY A 307 -20.24 7.77 23.32
CA GLY A 307 -21.53 7.11 23.16
C GLY A 307 -22.42 7.37 24.38
N SER A 308 -23.71 7.61 24.13
CA SER A 308 -24.71 7.80 25.19
C SER A 308 -25.18 6.49 25.82
N ASP A 309 -24.95 5.36 25.16
CA ASP A 309 -25.29 4.03 25.66
C ASP A 309 -24.24 3.56 26.69
N PRO A 310 -24.63 3.33 27.97
CA PRO A 310 -23.68 2.97 29.02
C PRO A 310 -23.02 1.59 28.83
N ASP A 311 -23.64 0.68 28.08
CA ASP A 311 -23.13 -0.66 27.82
C ASP A 311 -22.20 -0.67 26.61
N LEU A 312 -22.47 0.18 25.60
CA LEU A 312 -21.69 0.25 24.36
C LEU A 312 -20.63 1.37 24.34
N LYS A 313 -20.56 2.24 25.36
CA LYS A 313 -19.63 3.40 25.38
C LYS A 313 -18.14 3.07 25.22
N ASN A 314 -17.75 1.80 25.37
CA ASN A 314 -16.38 1.32 25.18
C ASN A 314 -16.14 0.67 23.82
N GLU A 315 -17.16 0.62 22.96
CA GLU A 315 -17.05 0.22 21.56
C GLU A 315 -16.89 1.46 20.68
N TYR A 316 -16.05 1.35 19.65
CA TYR A 316 -15.67 2.48 18.81
C TYR A 316 -15.94 2.16 17.34
N ILE A 317 -16.43 3.16 16.62
CA ILE A 317 -16.49 3.16 15.16
C ILE A 317 -15.42 4.14 14.68
N ILE A 318 -14.51 3.67 13.84
CA ILE A 318 -13.38 4.42 13.27
C ILE A 318 -13.52 4.48 11.76
#